data_AF-A0A7X3P2W2-F1
#
_entry.id   AF-A0A7X3P2W2-F1
#
_cell.length_a   1.000
_cell.length_b   1.000
_cell.length_c   1.000
_cell.angle_alpha   90.00
_cell.angle_beta   90.00
_cell.angle_gamma   90.00
#
_symmetry.space_group_name_H-M   'P 1'
#
loop_
_entity.id
_entity.type
_entity.pdbx_description
1 polymer ?
#
loop_
_entity_poly.entity_id
_entity_poly.type
_entity_poly.pdbx_seq_one_letter_code
_entity_poly.pdbx_strand_id
1 'polypeptide(L)'
;MTQNGTRKNQIEEAIEVAAEAHQGQYRKGTRTPYITHPYAVGLILMEAGCTEAVIIGGILHDTVEDTDLTLEFIRERFGDSIAAIVDGCSENKALRWRARKTERIEALRTASPEVCTVTCADKLHNLRTIISEYDVIGDAVWERFHGGVEDQAWYYRSILGAIADRDASLQKSVVRAKLSKHDSDVNTESDGNDPVPQQASEARKTPAAIEAVNPQLFHQFQQAVAYLFEGETQ
;
A
#
# COMPACT_ATOMS: atom_id res chain seq x y z
N MET A 1 -45.97 -2.32 10.19
CA MET A 1 -45.01 -3.41 10.45
C MET A 1 -43.62 -2.83 10.24
N THR A 2 -42.93 -2.51 11.32
CA THR A 2 -41.57 -1.98 11.33
C THR A 2 -40.62 -3.06 10.85
N GLN A 3 -40.00 -2.89 9.67
CA GLN A 3 -38.87 -3.69 9.26
C GLN A 3 -37.67 -3.31 10.16
N ASN A 4 -37.53 -3.98 11.29
CA ASN A 4 -36.25 -4.06 11.99
C ASN A 4 -35.38 -5.09 11.26
N GLY A 5 -34.92 -4.71 10.06
CA GLY A 5 -33.81 -5.42 9.42
C GLY A 5 -32.53 -4.98 10.14
N THR A 6 -31.88 -5.89 10.85
CA THR A 6 -30.54 -5.65 11.39
C THR A 6 -29.67 -5.20 10.22
N ARG A 7 -29.16 -3.95 10.24
CA ARG A 7 -28.17 -3.51 9.24
C ARG A 7 -27.04 -4.53 9.25
N LYS A 8 -26.81 -5.19 8.11
CA LYS A 8 -25.69 -6.10 7.95
C LYS A 8 -24.40 -5.33 8.20
N ASN A 9 -23.46 -5.95 8.92
CA ASN A 9 -22.15 -5.36 9.14
C ASN A 9 -21.46 -5.21 7.76
N GLN A 10 -20.96 -4.02 7.44
CA GLN A 10 -20.41 -3.76 6.10
C GLN A 10 -19.12 -4.54 5.83
N ILE A 11 -18.34 -4.88 6.87
CA ILE A 11 -17.18 -5.77 6.75
C ILE A 11 -17.62 -7.20 6.41
N GLU A 12 -18.65 -7.73 7.08
CA GLU A 12 -19.19 -9.07 6.78
C GLU A 12 -19.69 -9.14 5.34
N GLU A 13 -20.42 -8.10 4.91
CA GLU A 13 -20.89 -8.00 3.53
C GLU A 13 -19.75 -7.91 2.51
N ALA A 14 -18.70 -7.13 2.80
CA ALA A 14 -17.51 -7.04 1.95
C ALA A 14 -16.78 -8.39 1.83
N ILE A 15 -16.69 -9.14 2.94
CA ILE A 15 -16.08 -10.48 2.98
C ILE A 15 -16.84 -11.45 2.07
N GLU A 16 -18.18 -11.43 2.12
CA GLU A 16 -19.02 -12.27 1.26
C GLU A 16 -18.89 -11.87 -0.21
N VAL A 17 -19.00 -10.57 -0.52
CA VAL A 17 -18.86 -10.05 -1.88
C VAL A 17 -17.51 -10.41 -2.49
N ALA A 18 -16.41 -10.24 -1.74
CA ALA A 18 -15.09 -10.64 -2.21
C ALA A 18 -14.99 -12.16 -2.43
N ALA A 19 -15.60 -12.97 -1.57
CA ALA A 19 -15.58 -14.43 -1.68
C ALA A 19 -16.28 -14.92 -2.95
N GLU A 20 -17.46 -14.37 -3.22
CA GLU A 20 -18.24 -14.67 -4.40
C GLU A 20 -17.52 -14.21 -5.67
N ALA A 21 -17.00 -12.98 -5.68
CA ALA A 21 -16.31 -12.41 -6.83
C ALA A 21 -15.05 -13.18 -7.22
N HIS A 22 -14.26 -13.63 -6.23
CA HIS A 22 -13.02 -14.38 -6.45
C HIS A 22 -13.23 -15.91 -6.45
N GLN A 23 -14.47 -16.39 -6.53
CA GLN A 23 -14.76 -17.83 -6.54
C GLN A 23 -14.07 -18.51 -7.73
N GLY A 24 -13.30 -19.58 -7.46
CA GLY A 24 -12.58 -20.32 -8.48
C GLY A 24 -11.26 -19.69 -8.93
N GLN A 25 -10.89 -18.52 -8.40
CA GLN A 25 -9.58 -17.91 -8.63
C GLN A 25 -8.54 -18.47 -7.66
N TYR A 26 -7.31 -18.64 -8.15
CA TYR A 26 -6.18 -19.15 -7.36
C TYR A 26 -4.99 -18.20 -7.45
N ARG A 27 -4.15 -18.20 -6.40
CA ARG A 27 -2.88 -17.46 -6.41
C ARG A 27 -1.97 -18.01 -7.51
N LYS A 28 -1.24 -17.10 -8.18
CA LYS A 28 -0.45 -17.41 -9.38
C LYS A 28 0.55 -18.54 -9.10
N GLY A 29 0.44 -19.63 -9.85
CA GLY A 29 1.36 -20.77 -9.75
C GLY A 29 1.13 -21.65 -8.52
N THR A 30 0.02 -21.50 -7.79
CA THR A 30 -0.31 -22.33 -6.62
C THR A 30 -1.74 -22.83 -6.66
N ARG A 31 -2.13 -23.63 -5.65
CA ARG A 31 -3.51 -24.12 -5.44
C ARG A 31 -4.23 -23.36 -4.33
N THR A 32 -3.64 -22.28 -3.81
CA THR A 32 -4.23 -21.48 -2.73
C THR A 32 -5.36 -20.62 -3.31
N PRO A 33 -6.58 -20.69 -2.78
CA PRO A 33 -7.69 -19.83 -3.21
C PRO A 33 -7.31 -18.35 -3.11
N TYR A 34 -7.65 -17.55 -4.13
CA TYR A 34 -7.24 -16.14 -4.17
C TYR A 34 -7.79 -15.33 -2.99
N ILE A 35 -9.02 -15.65 -2.57
CA ILE A 35 -9.74 -14.98 -1.49
C ILE A 35 -8.96 -14.88 -0.16
N THR A 36 -8.00 -15.79 0.08
CA THR A 36 -7.14 -15.70 1.27
C THR A 36 -6.33 -14.41 1.30
N HIS A 37 -5.99 -13.84 0.14
CA HIS A 37 -5.26 -12.58 0.05
C HIS A 37 -6.10 -11.36 0.44
N PRO A 38 -7.27 -11.09 -0.18
CA PRO A 38 -8.14 -10.01 0.28
C PRO A 38 -8.48 -10.08 1.77
N TYR A 39 -8.71 -11.30 2.30
CA TYR A 39 -8.93 -11.48 3.73
C TYR A 39 -7.72 -11.11 4.57
N ALA A 40 -6.52 -11.56 4.19
CA ALA A 40 -5.31 -11.21 4.90
C ALA A 40 -5.00 -9.71 4.83
N VAL A 41 -5.29 -9.04 3.72
CA VAL A 41 -5.19 -7.57 3.61
C VAL A 41 -6.15 -6.89 4.58
N GLY A 42 -7.42 -7.32 4.63
CA GLY A 42 -8.39 -6.82 5.60
C GLY A 42 -7.94 -7.01 7.06
N LEU A 43 -7.41 -8.19 7.39
CA LEU A 43 -6.88 -8.49 8.72
C LEU A 43 -5.69 -7.59 9.08
N ILE A 44 -4.73 -7.40 8.17
CA ILE A 44 -3.58 -6.50 8.37
C ILE A 44 -4.04 -5.07 8.67
N LEU A 45 -5.03 -4.57 7.92
CA LEU A 45 -5.59 -3.23 8.11
C LEU A 45 -6.33 -3.12 9.45
N MET A 46 -7.07 -4.16 9.83
CA MET A 46 -7.77 -4.22 11.11
C MET A 46 -6.80 -4.24 12.30
N GLU A 47 -5.73 -5.05 12.23
CA GLU A 47 -4.66 -5.11 13.24
C GLU A 47 -3.93 -3.76 13.38
N ALA A 48 -3.80 -3.02 12.28
CA ALA A 48 -3.21 -1.69 12.26
C ALA A 48 -4.15 -0.58 12.76
N GLY A 49 -5.37 -0.92 13.19
CA GLY A 49 -6.35 0.04 13.72
C GLY A 49 -6.94 0.98 12.68
N CYS A 50 -6.97 0.58 11.41
CA CYS A 50 -7.56 1.37 10.34
C CYS A 50 -9.08 1.52 10.48
N THR A 51 -9.64 2.53 9.81
CA THR A 51 -11.09 2.74 9.78
C THR A 51 -11.80 1.62 9.01
N GLU A 52 -13.09 1.43 9.29
CA GLU A 52 -13.93 0.43 8.61
C GLU A 52 -13.91 0.61 7.08
N ALA A 53 -13.96 1.85 6.58
CA ALA A 53 -13.88 2.13 5.14
C ALA A 53 -12.55 1.66 4.52
N VAL A 54 -11.43 1.82 5.22
CA VAL A 54 -10.10 1.35 4.75
C VAL A 54 -10.05 -0.18 4.76
N ILE A 55 -10.57 -0.81 5.82
CA ILE A 55 -10.63 -2.28 5.93
C ILE A 55 -11.47 -2.86 4.80
N ILE A 56 -12.66 -2.32 4.56
CA ILE A 56 -13.54 -2.75 3.47
C ILE A 56 -12.90 -2.50 2.11
N GLY A 57 -12.30 -1.32 1.90
CA GLY A 57 -11.57 -1.01 0.68
C GLY A 57 -10.43 -1.99 0.42
N GLY A 58 -9.71 -2.42 1.46
CA GLY A 58 -8.69 -3.47 1.36
C GLY A 58 -9.24 -4.86 1.07
N ILE A 59 -10.39 -5.24 1.62
CA ILE A 59 -11.07 -6.50 1.30
C ILE A 59 -11.55 -6.52 -0.16
N LEU A 60 -11.92 -5.37 -0.72
CA LEU A 60 -12.49 -5.26 -2.06
C LEU A 60 -11.48 -4.81 -3.13
N HIS A 61 -10.23 -4.53 -2.77
CA HIS A 61 -9.30 -3.78 -3.63
C HIS A 61 -9.05 -4.40 -5.01
N ASP A 62 -9.01 -5.73 -5.10
CA ASP A 62 -8.79 -6.45 -6.36
C ASP A 62 -10.08 -6.83 -7.09
N THR A 63 -11.26 -6.58 -6.50
CA THR A 63 -12.51 -7.09 -7.07
C THR A 63 -12.83 -6.46 -8.42
N VAL A 64 -12.63 -5.15 -8.57
CA VAL A 64 -12.84 -4.46 -9.86
C VAL A 64 -11.74 -4.79 -10.87
N GLU A 65 -10.53 -5.06 -10.40
CA GLU A 65 -9.39 -5.31 -11.28
C GLU A 65 -9.37 -6.74 -11.85
N ASP A 66 -9.80 -7.72 -11.05
CA ASP A 66 -9.63 -9.16 -11.36
C ASP A 66 -10.95 -9.94 -11.50
N THR A 67 -12.11 -9.29 -11.36
CA THR A 67 -13.43 -9.93 -11.45
C THR A 67 -14.41 -9.10 -12.30
N ASP A 68 -15.65 -9.57 -12.45
CA ASP A 68 -16.70 -8.85 -13.21
C ASP A 68 -17.39 -7.73 -12.39
N LEU A 69 -16.99 -7.50 -11.14
CA LEU A 69 -17.54 -6.41 -10.33
C LEU A 69 -17.12 -5.03 -10.89
N THR A 70 -18.03 -4.07 -10.76
CA THR A 70 -17.82 -2.70 -11.25
C THR A 70 -17.70 -1.71 -10.10
N LEU A 71 -17.02 -0.58 -10.33
CA LEU A 71 -16.99 0.51 -9.34
C LEU A 71 -18.37 1.04 -8.99
N GLU A 72 -19.32 1.01 -9.93
CA GLU A 72 -20.69 1.44 -9.67
C GLU A 72 -21.37 0.49 -8.67
N PHE A 73 -21.20 -0.82 -8.84
CA PHE A 73 -21.67 -1.80 -7.85
C PHE A 73 -21.10 -1.52 -6.46
N ILE A 74 -19.78 -1.28 -6.37
CA ILE A 74 -19.13 -0.95 -5.09
C ILE A 74 -19.71 0.33 -4.49
N ARG A 75 -19.91 1.37 -5.30
CA ARG A 75 -20.48 2.65 -4.87
C ARG A 75 -21.91 2.50 -4.36
N GLU A 76 -22.77 1.80 -5.09
CA GLU A 76 -24.16 1.57 -4.69
C GLU A 76 -24.27 0.76 -3.38
N ARG A 77 -23.38 -0.21 -3.19
CA ARG A 77 -23.43 -1.14 -2.07
C ARG A 77 -22.74 -0.62 -0.80
N PHE A 78 -21.58 0.05 -0.96
CA PHE A 78 -20.70 0.44 0.14
C PHE A 78 -20.49 1.95 0.26
N GLY A 79 -20.85 2.73 -0.75
CA GLY A 79 -20.74 4.20 -0.76
C GLY A 79 -19.46 4.73 -1.42
N ASP A 80 -19.46 6.04 -1.66
CA ASP A 80 -18.42 6.73 -2.43
C ASP A 80 -17.01 6.61 -1.84
N SER A 81 -16.88 6.68 -0.51
CA SER A 81 -15.57 6.61 0.15
C SER A 81 -14.86 5.28 -0.10
N ILE A 82 -15.59 4.17 -0.07
CA ILE A 82 -15.04 2.83 -0.31
C ILE A 82 -14.77 2.63 -1.81
N ALA A 83 -15.69 3.09 -2.67
CA ALA A 83 -15.48 3.04 -4.11
C ALA A 83 -14.23 3.83 -4.55
N ALA A 84 -13.97 4.99 -3.95
CA ALA A 84 -12.77 5.78 -4.22
C ALA A 84 -11.47 5.07 -3.79
N ILE A 85 -11.51 4.31 -2.69
CA ILE A 85 -10.36 3.49 -2.26
C ILE A 85 -10.10 2.36 -3.26
N VAL A 86 -11.15 1.64 -3.66
CA VAL A 86 -11.05 0.51 -4.62
C VAL A 86 -10.57 0.99 -5.98
N ASP A 87 -11.11 2.10 -6.49
CA ASP A 87 -10.67 2.72 -7.75
C ASP A 87 -9.20 3.13 -7.66
N GLY A 88 -8.83 3.80 -6.55
CA GLY A 88 -7.46 4.21 -6.29
C GLY A 88 -6.47 3.04 -6.15
N CYS A 89 -6.94 1.81 -5.96
CA CYS A 89 -6.12 0.59 -5.89
C CYS A 89 -6.07 -0.21 -7.20
N SER A 90 -6.97 0.05 -8.14
CA SER A 90 -7.10 -0.71 -9.38
C SER A 90 -6.12 -0.24 -10.46
N GLU A 91 -5.63 -1.17 -11.29
CA GLU A 91 -4.76 -0.89 -12.44
C GLU A 91 -5.47 -1.07 -13.80
N ASN A 92 -5.09 -0.25 -14.78
CA ASN A 92 -5.54 -0.44 -16.16
C ASN A 92 -4.84 -1.63 -16.82
N LYS A 93 -5.49 -2.80 -16.85
CA LYS A 93 -4.95 -4.04 -17.43
C LYS A 93 -4.66 -3.98 -18.94
N ALA A 94 -5.11 -2.95 -19.67
CA ALA A 94 -4.83 -2.80 -21.11
C ALA A 94 -3.36 -2.49 -21.43
N LEU A 95 -2.59 -2.01 -20.46
CA LEU A 95 -1.19 -1.63 -20.63
C LEU A 95 -0.22 -2.79 -20.29
N ARG A 96 0.99 -2.72 -20.86
CA ARG A 96 2.07 -3.66 -20.53
C ARG A 96 2.50 -3.50 -19.07
N TRP A 97 3.03 -4.58 -18.49
CA TRP A 97 3.36 -4.66 -17.05
C TRP A 97 4.15 -3.45 -16.54
N ARG A 98 5.30 -3.13 -17.15
CA ARG A 98 6.16 -2.00 -16.72
C ARG A 98 5.40 -0.66 -16.77
N ALA A 99 4.63 -0.42 -17.83
CA ALA A 99 3.85 0.81 -17.99
C ALA A 99 2.74 0.93 -16.93
N ARG A 100 1.99 -0.16 -16.67
CA ARG A 100 0.99 -0.20 -15.58
C ARG A 100 1.61 0.13 -14.23
N LYS A 101 2.76 -0.48 -13.93
CA LYS A 101 3.45 -0.24 -12.66
C LYS A 101 3.97 1.19 -12.54
N THR A 102 4.47 1.77 -13.63
CA THR A 102 4.87 3.20 -13.65
C THR A 102 3.69 4.12 -13.42
N GLU A 103 2.55 3.93 -14.09
CA GLU A 103 1.34 4.72 -13.84
C GLU A 103 0.88 4.61 -12.39
N ARG A 104 0.91 3.40 -11.83
CA ARG A 104 0.57 3.16 -10.42
C ARG A 104 1.48 3.91 -9.47
N ILE A 105 2.80 3.88 -9.71
CA ILE A 105 3.80 4.59 -8.91
C ILE A 105 3.52 6.10 -8.93
N GLU A 106 3.25 6.67 -10.10
CA GLU A 106 2.97 8.11 -10.23
C GLU A 106 1.63 8.49 -9.58
N ALA A 107 0.59 7.68 -9.74
CA ALA A 107 -0.70 7.89 -9.09
C ALA A 107 -0.60 7.89 -7.56
N LEU A 108 0.28 7.04 -6.98
CA LEU A 108 0.47 6.97 -5.52
C LEU A 108 1.04 8.26 -4.92
N ARG A 109 1.75 9.09 -5.70
CA ARG A 109 2.29 10.38 -5.25
C ARG A 109 1.20 11.39 -4.86
N THR A 110 0.00 11.25 -5.43
CA THR A 110 -1.14 12.15 -5.21
C THR A 110 -2.39 11.44 -4.69
N ALA A 111 -2.36 10.12 -4.52
CA ALA A 111 -3.46 9.32 -3.99
C ALA A 111 -3.90 9.74 -2.58
N SER A 112 -5.04 9.26 -2.06
CA SER A 112 -5.40 9.53 -0.66
C SER A 112 -4.52 8.72 0.32
N PRO A 113 -4.42 9.12 1.60
CA PRO A 113 -3.76 8.33 2.65
C PRO A 113 -4.34 6.92 2.80
N GLU A 114 -5.65 6.76 2.62
CA GLU A 114 -6.36 5.48 2.65
C GLU A 114 -5.88 4.55 1.53
N VAL A 115 -5.82 5.04 0.29
CA VAL A 115 -5.32 4.28 -0.86
C VAL A 115 -3.88 3.83 -0.63
N CYS A 116 -3.03 4.70 -0.10
CA CYS A 116 -1.66 4.34 0.24
C CYS A 116 -1.57 3.32 1.38
N THR A 117 -2.46 3.42 2.37
CA THR A 117 -2.52 2.48 3.50
C THR A 117 -2.95 1.08 3.01
N VAL A 118 -3.98 0.99 2.16
CA VAL A 118 -4.38 -0.27 1.51
C VAL A 118 -3.24 -0.81 0.64
N THR A 119 -2.57 0.05 -0.12
CA THR A 119 -1.42 -0.36 -0.94
C THR A 119 -0.27 -0.93 -0.09
N CYS A 120 0.01 -0.33 1.07
CA CYS A 120 1.03 -0.87 1.99
C CYS A 120 0.62 -2.25 2.51
N ALA A 121 -0.65 -2.44 2.91
CA ALA A 121 -1.14 -3.72 3.40
C ALA A 121 -1.11 -4.83 2.33
N ASP A 122 -1.57 -4.52 1.11
CA ASP A 122 -1.49 -5.42 -0.05
C ASP A 122 -0.03 -5.83 -0.32
N LYS A 123 0.87 -4.85 -0.47
CA LYS A 123 2.28 -5.13 -0.77
C LYS A 123 2.99 -5.86 0.37
N LEU A 124 2.67 -5.55 1.62
CA LEU A 124 3.18 -6.27 2.79
C LEU A 124 2.74 -7.75 2.78
N HIS A 125 1.47 -8.04 2.50
CA HIS A 125 1.00 -9.41 2.41
C HIS A 125 1.70 -10.17 1.26
N ASN A 126 1.83 -9.54 0.10
CA ASN A 126 2.51 -10.13 -1.04
C ASN A 126 3.98 -10.43 -0.74
N LEU A 127 4.70 -9.51 -0.10
CA LEU A 127 6.08 -9.75 0.32
C LEU A 127 6.19 -10.87 1.36
N ARG A 128 5.32 -10.91 2.37
CA ARG A 128 5.29 -12.01 3.36
C ARG A 128 5.07 -13.36 2.69
N THR A 129 4.18 -13.41 1.70
CA THR A 129 3.95 -14.63 0.89
C THR A 129 5.22 -15.00 0.12
N ILE A 130 5.85 -14.03 -0.57
CA ILE A 130 7.07 -14.28 -1.35
C ILE A 130 8.22 -14.74 -0.45
N ILE A 131 8.41 -14.11 0.72
CA ILE A 131 9.43 -14.49 1.71
C ILE A 131 9.20 -15.94 2.16
N SER A 132 7.98 -16.27 2.57
CA SER A 132 7.66 -17.64 3.01
C SER A 132 7.86 -18.68 1.89
N GLU A 133 7.62 -18.33 0.63
CA GLU A 133 7.88 -19.22 -0.49
C GLU A 133 9.37 -19.30 -0.82
N TYR A 134 10.08 -18.17 -0.77
CA TYR A 134 11.52 -18.09 -0.98
C TYR A 134 12.29 -18.98 0.00
N ASP A 135 11.87 -19.01 1.27
CA ASP A 135 12.47 -19.88 2.29
C ASP A 135 12.33 -21.39 1.97
N VAL A 136 11.38 -21.77 1.11
CA VAL A 136 11.10 -23.16 0.74
C VAL A 136 11.71 -23.53 -0.61
N ILE A 137 11.57 -22.67 -1.61
CA ILE A 137 11.95 -22.97 -3.02
C ILE A 137 13.06 -22.07 -3.56
N GLY A 138 13.59 -21.16 -2.76
CA GLY A 138 14.66 -20.22 -3.14
C GLY A 138 14.29 -19.38 -4.35
N ASP A 139 15.26 -19.15 -5.22
CA ASP A 139 15.14 -18.28 -6.40
C ASP A 139 14.06 -18.74 -7.41
N ALA A 140 13.61 -20.00 -7.35
CA ALA A 140 12.54 -20.50 -8.21
C ALA A 140 11.21 -19.75 -8.00
N VAL A 141 11.02 -19.08 -6.85
CA VAL A 141 9.84 -18.22 -6.61
C VAL A 141 9.72 -17.13 -7.67
N TRP A 142 10.85 -16.61 -8.17
CA TRP A 142 10.89 -15.48 -9.10
C TRP A 142 10.39 -15.83 -10.50
N GLU A 143 10.40 -17.11 -10.88
CA GLU A 143 9.88 -17.59 -12.18
C GLU A 143 8.39 -17.31 -12.35
N ARG A 144 7.66 -17.13 -11.25
CA ARG A 144 6.23 -16.80 -11.25
C ARG A 144 5.96 -15.33 -11.51
N PHE A 145 6.96 -14.45 -11.44
CA PHE A 145 6.79 -13.00 -11.51
C PHE A 145 7.34 -12.41 -12.81
N HIS A 146 6.71 -11.33 -13.28
CA HIS A 146 7.24 -10.62 -14.44
C HIS A 146 8.59 -9.99 -14.09
N GLY A 147 9.59 -10.20 -14.96
CA GLY A 147 10.95 -9.66 -14.84
C GLY A 147 11.73 -10.12 -13.61
N GLY A 148 11.28 -11.17 -12.93
CA GLY A 148 11.96 -11.78 -11.80
C GLY A 148 12.24 -10.80 -10.66
N VAL A 149 13.29 -11.10 -9.89
CA VAL A 149 13.66 -10.35 -8.67
C VAL A 149 13.93 -8.87 -8.93
N GLU A 150 14.55 -8.51 -10.05
CA GLU A 150 14.95 -7.13 -10.35
C GLU A 150 13.74 -6.21 -10.59
N ASP A 151 12.79 -6.65 -11.42
CA ASP A 151 11.56 -5.89 -11.69
C ASP A 151 10.69 -5.78 -10.43
N GLN A 152 10.62 -6.84 -9.61
CA GLN A 152 9.91 -6.78 -8.33
C GLN A 152 10.59 -5.80 -7.37
N ALA A 153 11.90 -5.90 -7.19
CA ALA A 153 12.66 -5.01 -6.29
C ALA A 153 12.51 -3.54 -6.71
N TRP A 154 12.58 -3.25 -8.02
CA TRP A 154 12.29 -1.92 -8.54
C TRP A 154 10.89 -1.45 -8.13
N TYR A 155 9.86 -2.26 -8.39
CA TYR A 155 8.48 -1.88 -8.16
C TYR A 155 8.19 -1.59 -6.69
N TYR A 156 8.58 -2.49 -5.78
CA TYR A 156 8.35 -2.30 -4.34
C TYR A 156 9.12 -1.08 -3.78
N ARG A 157 10.37 -0.86 -4.21
CA ARG A 157 11.15 0.32 -3.82
C ARG A 157 10.55 1.62 -4.37
N SER A 158 10.04 1.60 -5.59
CA SER A 158 9.39 2.76 -6.20
C SER A 158 8.06 3.11 -5.52
N ILE A 159 7.28 2.12 -5.08
CA ILE A 159 6.09 2.36 -4.25
C ILE A 159 6.49 3.05 -2.94
N LEU A 160 7.51 2.53 -2.24
CA LEU A 160 8.01 3.15 -1.01
C LEU A 160 8.44 4.60 -1.24
N GLY A 161 9.18 4.87 -2.32
CA GLY A 161 9.58 6.23 -2.69
C GLY A 161 8.37 7.15 -2.93
N ALA A 162 7.43 6.72 -3.76
CA ALA A 162 6.23 7.50 -4.09
C ALA A 162 5.36 7.81 -2.87
N ILE A 163 5.26 6.88 -1.91
CA ILE A 163 4.52 7.08 -0.66
C ILE A 163 5.30 7.98 0.31
N ALA A 164 6.61 7.74 0.48
CA ALA A 164 7.46 8.50 1.39
C ALA A 164 7.60 9.98 0.99
N ASP A 165 7.66 10.27 -0.31
CA ASP A 165 7.81 11.63 -0.85
C ASP A 165 6.65 12.56 -0.45
N ARG A 166 5.55 12.01 0.06
CA ARG A 166 4.34 12.75 0.45
C ARG A 166 4.33 13.23 1.90
N ASP A 167 5.19 12.68 2.75
CA ASP A 167 5.16 12.96 4.18
C ASP A 167 6.58 13.16 4.71
N ALA A 168 6.89 14.39 5.12
CA ALA A 168 8.19 14.76 5.68
C ALA A 168 8.57 13.94 6.94
N SER A 169 7.59 13.39 7.68
CA SER A 169 7.82 12.49 8.81
C SER A 169 8.20 11.06 8.36
N LEU A 170 7.62 10.58 7.26
CA LEU A 170 7.99 9.29 6.65
C LEU A 170 9.34 9.38 5.92
N GLN A 171 9.64 10.53 5.30
CA GLN A 171 10.97 10.82 4.75
C GLN A 171 12.07 10.68 5.81
N LYS A 172 11.85 11.17 7.04
CA LYS A 172 12.81 11.02 8.15
C LYS A 172 13.05 9.56 8.55
N SER A 173 12.04 8.70 8.43
CA SER A 173 12.17 7.25 8.69
C SER A 173 12.96 6.54 7.59
N VAL A 174 12.76 6.93 6.32
CA VAL A 174 13.59 6.48 5.19
C VAL A 174 15.04 6.97 5.31
N VAL A 175 15.25 8.21 5.73
CA VAL A 175 16.59 8.79 5.95
C VAL A 175 17.31 8.09 7.09
N ARG A 176 16.61 7.71 8.17
CA ARG A 176 17.19 6.93 9.27
C ARG A 176 17.62 5.52 8.84
N ALA A 177 16.87 4.88 7.93
CA ALA A 177 17.29 3.62 7.31
C ALA A 177 18.51 3.81 6.39
N LYS A 178 18.60 4.93 5.66
CA LYS A 178 19.78 5.26 4.84
C LYS A 178 21.04 5.57 5.67
N LEU A 179 20.88 6.15 6.86
CA LEU A 179 21.98 6.48 7.78
C LEU A 179 22.55 5.26 8.53
N SER A 180 22.05 4.04 8.27
CA SER A 180 22.61 2.78 8.79
C SER A 180 23.64 2.14 7.84
N LYS A 181 23.89 2.70 6.64
CA LYS A 181 24.86 2.16 5.67
C LYS A 181 25.71 3.27 5.04
N HIS A 182 26.45 4.04 5.86
CA HIS A 182 27.76 4.63 5.53
C HIS A 182 28.22 5.54 6.68
N ASP A 183 29.08 5.02 7.55
CA ASP A 183 30.11 5.84 8.19
C ASP A 183 31.40 5.64 7.38
N SER A 184 31.80 6.66 6.64
CA SER A 184 33.21 6.97 6.36
C SER A 184 33.31 8.37 5.72
N ASP A 185 33.69 9.33 6.56
CA ASP A 185 34.56 10.48 6.32
C ASP A 185 34.37 11.38 5.07
N VAL A 186 34.15 12.68 5.30
CA VAL A 186 35.21 13.72 5.25
C VAL A 186 34.62 15.11 5.56
N ASN A 187 35.29 15.81 6.47
CA ASN A 187 35.17 17.23 6.83
C ASN A 187 35.54 18.17 5.66
N THR A 188 34.86 19.32 5.55
CA THR A 188 35.50 20.66 5.52
C THR A 188 34.47 21.80 5.67
N GLU A 189 34.73 22.66 6.65
CA GLU A 189 34.45 24.11 6.87
C GLU A 189 34.13 24.95 5.60
N SER A 190 33.54 26.15 5.59
CA SER A 190 32.82 27.11 6.45
C SER A 190 32.55 28.34 5.55
N ASP A 191 31.41 29.04 5.64
CA ASP A 191 31.34 30.51 5.89
C ASP A 191 29.98 31.17 5.57
N GLY A 192 29.49 31.94 6.55
CA GLY A 192 28.98 33.31 6.42
C GLY A 192 27.73 33.65 5.59
N ASN A 193 26.64 33.98 6.30
CA ASN A 193 26.13 35.35 6.53
C ASN A 193 24.63 35.55 6.19
N ASP A 194 23.83 35.88 7.22
CA ASP A 194 22.43 36.35 7.14
C ASP A 194 22.36 37.84 6.72
N PRO A 195 21.19 38.35 6.24
CA PRO A 195 20.28 39.03 7.19
C PRO A 195 18.77 38.85 6.94
N VAL A 196 18.02 38.97 8.04
CA VAL A 196 16.55 39.07 8.16
C VAL A 196 16.10 40.55 8.02
N PRO A 197 14.88 40.85 7.51
CA PRO A 197 13.91 41.55 8.39
C PRO A 197 12.40 41.21 8.19
N GLN A 198 11.77 40.87 9.34
CA GLN A 198 10.46 41.28 9.92
C GLN A 198 9.13 41.42 9.13
N GLN A 199 8.15 40.63 9.64
CA GLN A 199 6.74 40.90 10.00
C GLN A 199 5.71 41.37 8.96
N ALA A 200 4.64 40.56 8.76
CA ALA A 200 3.27 40.89 9.20
C ALA A 200 2.23 39.77 8.93
N SER A 201 1.20 39.79 9.79
CA SER A 201 -0.15 39.21 9.67
C SER A 201 -0.41 37.81 10.25
N GLU A 202 -1.04 37.82 11.42
CA GLU A 202 -1.87 36.74 11.96
C GLU A 202 -3.07 36.51 11.03
N ALA A 203 -3.16 35.31 10.44
CA ALA A 203 -4.40 34.78 9.91
C ALA A 203 -4.38 33.25 9.83
N ARG A 204 -5.29 32.65 10.61
CA ARG A 204 -5.78 31.26 10.56
C ARG A 204 -4.83 30.18 11.05
N LYS A 205 -5.16 29.62 12.21
CA LYS A 205 -4.82 28.24 12.59
C LYS A 205 -5.22 27.33 11.43
N THR A 206 -4.25 26.88 10.65
CA THR A 206 -4.48 25.81 9.65
C THR A 206 -4.70 24.53 10.45
N PRO A 207 -5.80 23.78 10.23
CA PRO A 207 -6.01 22.50 10.91
C PRO A 207 -4.85 21.56 10.58
N ALA A 208 -4.50 20.68 11.51
CA ALA A 208 -3.52 19.61 11.34
C ALA A 208 -3.75 18.82 10.03
N ALA A 209 -3.06 19.21 8.95
CA ALA A 209 -3.29 18.70 7.62
C ALA A 209 -2.01 18.10 7.05
N ILE A 210 -1.67 16.89 7.52
CA ILE A 210 -1.30 15.75 6.68
C ILE A 210 -1.83 14.51 7.43
N GLU A 211 -2.92 13.93 6.93
CA GLU A 211 -3.35 12.58 7.30
C GLU A 211 -2.23 11.61 6.88
N ALA A 212 -1.40 11.21 7.86
CA ALA A 212 -0.26 10.34 7.60
C ALA A 212 -0.75 8.95 7.19
N VAL A 213 -0.11 8.38 6.16
CA VAL A 213 -0.20 6.92 5.89
C VAL A 213 0.12 6.20 7.19
N ASN A 214 -0.61 5.12 7.50
CA ASN A 214 -0.46 4.38 8.76
C ASN A 214 1.04 4.07 9.03
N PRO A 215 1.69 4.70 10.03
CA PRO A 215 3.14 4.64 10.18
C PRO A 215 3.65 3.24 10.51
N GLN A 216 2.87 2.46 11.25
CA GLN A 216 3.21 1.08 11.62
C GLN A 216 3.24 0.18 10.38
N LEU A 217 2.20 0.26 9.54
CA LEU A 217 2.14 -0.52 8.29
C LEU A 217 3.25 -0.12 7.33
N PHE A 218 3.49 1.19 7.19
CA PHE A 218 4.56 1.69 6.34
C PHE A 218 5.92 1.14 6.79
N HIS A 219 6.21 1.17 8.09
CA HIS A 219 7.44 0.61 8.64
C HIS A 219 7.57 -0.90 8.40
N GLN A 220 6.50 -1.68 8.63
CA GLN A 220 6.50 -3.12 8.36
C GLN A 220 6.74 -3.43 6.87
N PHE A 221 6.14 -2.64 5.98
CA PHE A 221 6.36 -2.76 4.54
C PHE A 221 7.82 -2.47 4.17
N GLN A 222 8.42 -1.40 4.73
CA GLN A 222 9.84 -1.10 4.56
C GLN A 222 10.74 -2.25 5.03
N GLN A 223 10.47 -2.83 6.20
CA GLN A 223 11.24 -3.94 6.73
C GLN A 223 11.17 -5.18 5.83
N ALA A 224 9.99 -5.52 5.30
CA ALA A 224 9.82 -6.64 4.39
C ALA A 224 10.58 -6.44 3.07
N VAL A 225 10.60 -5.20 2.53
CA VAL A 225 11.40 -4.86 1.35
C VAL A 225 12.90 -4.99 1.63
N ALA A 226 13.35 -4.49 2.78
CA ALA A 226 14.75 -4.56 3.18
C ALA A 226 15.22 -6.01 3.33
N TYR A 227 14.44 -6.83 4.03
CA TYR A 227 14.71 -8.26 4.21
C TYR A 227 14.89 -8.97 2.86
N LEU A 228 13.93 -8.79 1.95
CA LEU A 228 13.88 -9.58 0.72
C LEU A 228 14.88 -9.10 -0.36
N PHE A 229 15.19 -7.80 -0.40
CA PHE A 229 15.93 -7.22 -1.52
C PHE A 229 17.21 -6.48 -1.16
N GLU A 230 17.46 -6.16 0.11
CA GLU A 230 18.63 -5.38 0.51
C GLU A 230 19.72 -6.21 1.17
N GLY A 231 19.43 -7.47 1.49
CA GLY A 231 20.31 -8.38 2.23
C GLY A 231 20.59 -7.81 3.62
N GLU A 232 20.26 -8.56 4.69
CA GLU A 232 20.70 -8.18 6.02
C GLU A 232 22.23 -8.04 6.03
N THR A 233 22.74 -6.83 6.28
CA THR A 233 24.00 -6.70 7.01
C THR A 233 23.71 -7.22 8.41
N GLN A 234 24.08 -8.48 8.65
CA GLN A 234 24.43 -8.94 10.00
C GLN A 234 25.58 -8.10 10.55
#